data_AF-A0A838D6S2-F1
#
_entry.id   AF-A0A838D6S2-F1
#
_cell.length_a   1.000
_cell.length_b   1.000
_cell.length_c   1.000
_cell.angle_alpha   90.00
_cell.angle_beta   90.00
_cell.angle_gamma   90.00
#
_symmetry.space_group_name_H-M   'P 1'
#
loop_
_entity.id
_entity.type
_entity.pdbx_description
1 polymer ?
#
loop_
_entity_poly.entity_id
_entity_poly.type
_entity_poly.pdbx_seq_one_letter_code
_entity_poly.pdbx_strand_id
1 'polypeptide(L)' 'ILSLSPAEQERRIKIGLFDEYTALMDGTGLLSLEFGIQDTNIKIYYEDDPKIYDPKNKAKYSRPFKPAIYLE' A
#
# COMPACT_ATOMS: atom_id res chain seq x y z
N ILE A 1 -12.93 -14.74 -6.68
CA ILE A 1 -12.49 -13.89 -5.55
C ILE A 1 -11.54 -14.76 -4.73
N LEU A 2 -10.24 -14.46 -4.67
CA LEU A 2 -9.29 -15.25 -3.89
C LEU A 2 -9.71 -15.20 -2.42
N SER A 3 -10.09 -16.34 -1.85
CA SER A 3 -10.50 -16.47 -0.45
C SER A 3 -9.27 -16.32 0.45
N LEU A 4 -9.29 -15.34 1.34
CA LEU A 4 -8.32 -15.22 2.44
C LEU A 4 -8.31 -16.53 3.25
N SER A 5 -7.16 -16.93 3.76
CA SER A 5 -7.10 -18.05 4.69
C SER A 5 -7.83 -17.70 6.01
N PRO A 6 -8.40 -18.68 6.73
CA PRO A 6 -9.06 -18.43 8.01
C PRO A 6 -8.17 -17.68 9.02
N ALA A 7 -6.87 -17.99 9.03
CA ALA A 7 -5.89 -17.36 9.91
C ALA A 7 -5.65 -15.88 9.57
N GLU A 8 -5.56 -15.53 8.28
CA GLU A 8 -5.42 -14.14 7.85
C GLU A 8 -6.65 -13.32 8.20
N GLN A 9 -7.84 -13.92 8.04
CA GLN A 9 -9.10 -13.27 8.35
C GLN A 9 -9.23 -12.99 9.85
N GLU A 10 -8.89 -13.97 10.70
CA GLU A 10 -8.88 -13.81 12.15
C GLU A 10 -7.86 -12.74 12.59
N ARG A 11 -6.68 -12.70 11.96
CA ARG A 11 -5.64 -11.71 12.26
C ARG A 11 -6.08 -10.30 11.90
N ARG A 12 -6.74 -10.09 10.75
CA ARG A 12 -7.30 -8.79 10.36
C ARG A 12 -8.39 -8.32 11.33
N ILE A 13 -9.26 -9.23 11.79
CA ILE A 13 -10.30 -8.91 12.79
C ILE A 13 -9.68 -8.47 14.12
N LYS A 14 -8.63 -9.15 14.59
CA LYS A 14 -7.93 -8.80 15.85
C LYS A 14 -7.26 -7.43 15.81
N ILE A 15 -6.73 -7.03 14.64
CA ILE A 15 -6.05 -5.74 14.46
C ILE A 15 -7.03 -4.56 14.58
N GLY A 16 -8.30 -4.75 14.19
CA GLY A 16 -9.30 -3.69 14.25
C GLY A 16 -9.02 -2.58 13.23
N LEU A 17 -8.95 -1.32 13.70
CA LEU A 17 -8.62 -0.17 12.86
C LEU A 17 -7.10 -0.08 12.66
N PHE A 18 -6.64 -0.17 11.42
CA PHE A 18 -5.23 -0.06 11.07
C PHE A 18 -5.02 1.09 10.09
N ASP A 19 -4.18 2.05 10.46
CA ASP A 19 -3.78 3.14 9.58
C ASP A 19 -2.67 2.66 8.64
N GLU A 20 -3.10 2.10 7.50
CA GLU A 20 -2.20 1.60 6.46
C GLU A 20 -1.32 2.71 5.87
N TYR A 21 -1.84 3.93 5.77
CA TYR A 21 -1.12 5.05 5.18
C TYR A 21 0.07 5.43 6.06
N THR A 22 -0.15 5.63 7.37
CA THR A 22 0.94 5.95 8.30
C THR A 22 1.97 4.83 8.35
N ALA A 23 1.54 3.57 8.37
CA ALA A 23 2.47 2.43 8.39
C ALA A 23 3.34 2.35 7.13
N LEU A 24 2.78 2.64 5.95
CA LEU A 24 3.54 2.69 4.70
C LEU A 24 4.48 3.89 4.66
N MET A 25 4.05 5.05 5.14
CA MET A 25 4.88 6.26 5.25
C MET A 25 6.08 6.05 6.17
N ASP A 26 5.90 5.43 7.33
CA ASP A 26 6.97 5.09 8.26
C ASP A 26 7.98 4.11 7.64
N GLY A 27 7.50 3.17 6.81
CA GLY A 27 8.33 2.21 6.10
C GLY A 27 9.09 2.75 4.88
N THR A 28 8.91 4.00 4.48
CA THR A 28 9.54 4.56 3.26
C THR A 28 11.07 4.48 3.28
N GLY A 29 11.70 4.78 4.41
CA GLY A 29 13.15 4.70 4.55
C GLY A 29 13.70 3.26 4.44
N LEU A 30 12.92 2.26 4.85
CA LEU A 30 13.27 0.86 4.63
C LEU A 30 13.15 0.51 3.15
N LEU A 31 12.05 0.90 2.52
CA LEU A 31 11.82 0.64 1.09
C LEU A 31 12.89 1.29 0.23
N SER A 32 13.29 2.53 0.53
CA SER A 32 14.32 3.24 -0.22
C SER A 32 15.68 2.56 -0.09
N LEU A 33 16.04 2.12 1.11
CA LEU A 33 17.26 1.34 1.38
C LEU A 33 17.27 0.00 0.62
N GLU A 34 16.20 -0.78 0.73
CA GLU A 34 16.10 -2.13 0.13
C GLU A 34 16.07 -2.07 -1.41
N PHE A 35 15.41 -1.06 -1.98
CA PHE A 35 15.34 -0.88 -3.43
C PHE A 35 16.48 -0.01 -3.99
N GLY A 36 17.33 0.58 -3.14
CA GLY A 36 18.43 1.45 -3.56
C GLY A 36 17.96 2.71 -4.30
N ILE A 37 16.75 3.20 -3.98
CA ILE A 37 16.16 4.41 -4.56
C ILE A 37 16.11 5.52 -3.53
N GLN A 38 15.99 6.78 -3.96
CA GLN A 38 15.78 7.89 -3.02
C GLN A 38 14.35 7.86 -2.48
N ASP A 39 14.16 8.19 -1.20
CA ASP A 39 12.85 8.28 -0.54
C ASP A 39 11.89 9.22 -1.30
N THR A 40 12.43 10.27 -1.93
CA THR A 40 11.68 11.23 -2.77
C THR A 40 11.03 10.61 -4.01
N ASN A 41 11.52 9.45 -4.44
CA ASN A 41 10.95 8.68 -5.55
C ASN A 41 9.80 7.77 -5.10
N ILE A 42 9.63 7.55 -3.79
CA ILE A 42 8.54 6.77 -3.23
C ILE A 42 7.38 7.72 -2.94
N LYS A 43 6.27 7.52 -3.64
CA LYS A 43 5.05 8.33 -3.46
C LYS A 43 3.91 7.41 -3.03
N ILE A 44 3.30 7.73 -1.90
CA ILE A 44 2.19 6.98 -1.33
C ILE A 44 0.94 7.85 -1.39
N TYR A 45 -0.13 7.28 -1.93
CA TYR A 45 -1.41 7.95 -2.14
C TYR A 45 -2.54 7.07 -1.62
N TYR A 46 -3.66 7.70 -1.29
CA TYR A 46 -4.93 6.99 -1.12
C TYR A 46 -5.49 6.56 -2.48
N GLU A 47 -6.36 5.56 -2.49
CA GLU A 47 -7.00 5.06 -3.72
C GLU A 47 -7.77 6.16 -4.46
N ASP A 48 -8.42 7.04 -3.70
CA ASP A 48 -9.31 8.09 -4.15
C ASP A 48 -8.64 9.48 -4.21
N ASP A 49 -7.31 9.56 -4.03
CA ASP A 49 -6.59 10.83 -4.05
C ASP A 49 -6.67 11.46 -5.46
N PRO A 50 -7.26 12.67 -5.61
CA PRO A 50 -7.41 13.32 -6.91
C PRO A 50 -6.07 13.76 -7.52
N LYS A 51 -4.98 13.78 -6.75
CA LYS A 51 -3.63 14.19 -7.19
C LYS A 51 -2.71 12.99 -7.45
N ILE A 52 -3.23 11.77 -7.44
CA ILE A 52 -2.44 10.57 -7.73
C ILE A 52 -1.86 10.60 -9.14
N TYR A 53 -0.57 10.32 -9.25
CA TYR A 53 0.07 10.07 -10.55
C TYR A 53 0.03 8.57 -10.84
N ASP A 54 -0.91 8.15 -11.69
CA ASP A 54 -1.08 6.75 -12.07
C ASP A 54 -1.47 6.61 -13.56
N PRO A 55 -0.49 6.69 -14.47
CA PRO A 55 -0.73 6.61 -15.92
C PRO A 55 -1.41 5.31 -16.37
N LYS A 56 -1.28 4.23 -15.58
CA LYS A 56 -1.86 2.91 -15.88
C LYS A 56 -3.16 2.62 -15.12
N ASN A 57 -3.67 3.60 -14.36
CA ASN A 57 -4.87 3.47 -13.55
C ASN A 57 -4.90 2.15 -12.74
N LYS A 58 -3.78 1.86 -12.08
CA LYS A 58 -3.59 0.74 -11.17
C LYS A 58 -4.26 0.93 -9.81
N ALA A 59 -4.49 2.17 -9.36
CA ALA A 59 -5.05 2.52 -8.06
C ALA A 59 -6.37 1.77 -7.79
N LYS A 60 -7.24 1.67 -8.80
CA LYS A 60 -8.52 0.93 -8.74
C LYS A 60 -8.41 -0.58 -8.45
N TYR A 61 -7.20 -1.14 -8.51
CA TYR A 61 -6.95 -2.55 -8.17
C TYR A 61 -6.41 -2.71 -6.75
N SER A 62 -6.18 -1.61 -6.03
CA SER A 62 -5.81 -1.64 -4.62
C SER A 62 -6.95 -2.24 -3.80
N ARG A 63 -6.60 -2.87 -2.68
CA ARG A 63 -7.54 -3.46 -1.72
C ARG A 63 -7.00 -3.27 -0.31
N PRO A 64 -7.85 -3.32 0.73
CA PRO A 64 -7.38 -3.32 2.11
C PRO A 64 -6.31 -4.40 2.36
N PHE A 65 -5.22 -4.00 3.00
CA PHE A 65 -3.99 -4.77 3.23
C PHE A 65 -3.29 -5.27 1.95
N LYS A 66 -3.58 -4.67 0.79
CA LYS A 66 -2.95 -5.01 -0.49
C LYS A 66 -2.91 -3.77 -1.41
N PRO A 67 -1.90 -2.89 -1.25
CA PRO A 67 -1.77 -1.69 -2.07
C PRO A 67 -1.51 -2.03 -3.53
N ALA A 68 -1.91 -1.12 -4.42
CA ALA A 68 -1.54 -1.18 -5.83
C ALA A 68 -0.19 -0.47 -6.03
N ILE A 69 0.73 -1.11 -6.77
CA ILE A 69 2.07 -0.58 -7.01
C ILE A 69 2.27 -0.29 -8.50
N TYR A 70 2.66 0.94 -8.79
CA TYR A 70 3.10 1.41 -10.10
C TYR A 70 4.61 1.70 -10.04
N LEU A 71 5.33 1.23 -11.06
CA LEU A 71 6.76 1.41 -11.24
C LEU A 71 6.98 1.86 -12.68
N GLU A 72 7.88 2.81 -12.87
CA GLU A 72 8.31 3.35 -14.16
C GLU A 72 9.82 3.56 -14.22
#